data_AF-X1E8K9-F1
#
_entry.id   AF-X1E8K9-F1
#
_cell.length_a   1.000
_cell.length_b   1.000
_cell.length_c   1.000
_cell.angle_alpha   90.00
_cell.angle_beta   90.00
_cell.angle_gamma   90.00
#
_symmetry.space_group_name_H-M   'P 1'
#
loop_
_entity.id
_entity.type
_entity.pdbx_description
1 polymer ?
#
loop_
_entity_poly.entity_id
_entity_poly.type
_entity_poly.pdbx_seq_one_letter_code
_entity_poly.pdbx_strand_id
1 'polypeptide(L)'
;MSNTENIIIYDSVKGINLEGEFQGSIITRCKDEYDSIIFSDNVKISDSEGIFVNNGLRVGFELIYDKKIAFSRKIEAQWYENYESIEYSILISEDLMQIYDEGQFSDAFPYTLNKLNTAALS
;
A
#
# COMPACT_ATOMS: atom_id res chain seq x y z
N MET A 1 -15.21 5.69 -21.15
CA MET A 1 -13.76 5.88 -21.31
C MET A 1 -13.22 5.93 -19.89
N SER A 2 -12.81 4.77 -19.40
CA SER A 2 -12.28 4.56 -18.05
C SER A 2 -10.93 5.25 -17.95
N ASN A 3 -10.78 6.17 -17.00
CA ASN A 3 -9.54 6.90 -16.81
C ASN A 3 -8.57 5.96 -16.08
N THR A 4 -7.84 5.15 -16.85
CA THR A 4 -7.01 4.05 -16.34
C THR A 4 -5.70 4.51 -15.68
N GLU A 5 -5.56 5.80 -15.42
CA GLU A 5 -4.33 6.38 -14.89
C GLU A 5 -4.31 6.21 -13.36
N ASN A 6 -3.37 5.40 -12.88
CA ASN A 6 -2.99 5.39 -11.47
C ASN A 6 -2.45 6.77 -11.10
N ILE A 7 -2.86 7.28 -9.94
CA ILE A 7 -2.43 8.59 -9.47
C ILE A 7 -1.27 8.37 -8.50
N ILE A 8 -0.08 8.80 -8.89
CA ILE A 8 1.05 8.92 -7.96
C ILE A 8 0.74 10.12 -7.06
N ILE A 9 0.40 9.87 -5.81
CA ILE A 9 0.04 10.92 -4.84
C ILE A 9 1.28 11.42 -4.08
N TYR A 10 2.32 10.60 -3.99
CA TYR A 10 3.62 10.99 -3.46
C TYR A 10 4.75 10.18 -4.11
N ASP A 11 5.88 10.82 -4.43
CA ASP A 11 7.11 10.18 -4.93
C ASP A 11 8.32 11.02 -4.52
N SER A 12 9.13 10.48 -3.62
CA SER A 12 10.31 11.13 -3.07
C SER A 12 11.42 11.36 -4.10
N VAL A 13 11.50 10.55 -5.16
CA VAL A 13 12.54 10.64 -6.19
C VAL A 13 12.14 11.63 -7.27
N LYS A 14 10.85 11.68 -7.62
CA LYS A 14 10.32 12.60 -8.65
C LYS A 14 9.87 13.95 -8.07
N GLY A 15 9.88 14.11 -6.75
CA GLY A 15 9.42 15.33 -6.08
C GLY A 15 7.92 15.54 -6.21
N ILE A 16 7.14 14.46 -6.30
CA ILE A 16 5.68 14.53 -6.34
C ILE A 16 5.17 14.53 -4.90
N ASN A 17 4.34 15.51 -4.57
CA ASN A 17 3.70 15.62 -3.28
C ASN A 17 2.33 16.29 -3.50
N LEU A 18 1.31 15.47 -3.75
CA LEU A 18 -0.05 15.97 -3.94
C LEU A 18 -0.71 16.07 -2.55
N GLU A 19 -0.92 17.28 -2.07
CA GLU A 19 -1.67 17.51 -0.84
C GLU A 19 -3.14 17.13 -1.00
N GLY A 20 -3.73 16.61 0.07
CA GLY A 20 -5.15 16.28 0.12
C GLY A 20 -5.45 15.01 0.91
N GLU A 21 -6.73 14.63 0.88
CA GLU A 21 -7.22 13.37 1.40
C GLU A 21 -7.56 12.45 0.23
N PHE A 22 -6.98 11.26 0.24
CA PHE A 22 -7.15 10.25 -0.79
C PHE A 22 -7.88 9.05 -0.21
N GLN A 23 -8.89 8.58 -0.94
CA GLN A 23 -9.71 7.44 -0.57
C GLN A 23 -9.71 6.41 -1.71
N GLY A 24 -9.65 5.14 -1.35
CA GLY A 24 -9.59 4.01 -2.29
C GLY A 24 -8.36 3.16 -2.03
N SER A 25 -8.08 2.20 -2.92
CA SER A 25 -6.95 1.29 -2.74
C SER A 25 -5.62 2.02 -2.93
N ILE A 26 -4.89 2.23 -1.84
CA ILE A 26 -3.61 2.96 -1.83
C ILE A 26 -2.48 2.01 -1.43
N ILE A 27 -1.40 2.05 -2.20
CA ILE A 27 -0.16 1.32 -1.90
C ILE A 27 0.93 2.33 -1.57
N THR A 28 1.44 2.25 -0.35
CA THR A 28 2.54 3.09 0.12
C THR A 28 3.79 2.26 0.36
N ARG A 29 4.87 2.56 -0.35
CA ARG A 29 6.18 1.94 -0.17
C ARG A 29 6.96 2.73 0.87
N CYS A 30 7.37 2.06 1.94
CA CYS A 30 8.16 2.69 2.99
C CYS A 30 9.66 2.54 2.70
N LYS A 31 10.41 3.57 3.06
CA LYS A 31 11.87 3.59 3.06
C LYS A 31 12.38 3.30 4.47
N ASP A 32 12.11 2.08 4.94
CA ASP A 32 12.48 1.62 6.27
C ASP A 32 13.37 0.37 6.23
N GLU A 33 13.90 -0.03 7.39
CA GLU A 33 14.72 -1.23 7.55
C GLU A 33 13.97 -2.54 7.25
N TYR A 34 12.64 -2.48 7.18
CA TYR A 34 11.78 -3.64 6.97
C TYR A 34 11.44 -3.90 5.50
N ASP A 35 11.91 -3.01 4.60
CA ASP A 35 11.46 -2.88 3.21
C ASP A 35 9.95 -3.10 3.09
N SER A 36 9.23 -2.33 3.90
CA SER A 36 7.80 -2.54 4.12
C SER A 36 6.92 -1.85 3.07
N ILE A 37 5.72 -2.39 2.92
CA ILE A 37 4.63 -1.87 2.08
C ILE A 37 3.40 -1.75 2.97
N ILE A 38 2.65 -0.67 2.80
CA ILE A 38 1.38 -0.45 3.47
C ILE A 38 0.28 -0.46 2.42
N PHE A 39 -0.72 -1.32 2.65
CA PHE A 39 -1.99 -1.28 1.97
C PHE A 39 -2.98 -0.53 2.84
N SER A 40 -3.67 0.46 2.29
CA SER A 40 -4.60 1.30 3.05
C SER A 40 -5.73 1.82 2.16
N ASP A 41 -6.85 2.16 2.79
CA ASP A 41 -8.01 2.73 2.09
C ASP A 41 -8.08 4.25 2.18
N ASN A 42 -7.30 4.85 3.09
CA ASN A 42 -7.28 6.28 3.34
C ASN A 42 -5.87 6.78 3.67
N VAL A 43 -5.43 7.79 2.94
CA VAL A 43 -4.18 8.51 3.20
C VAL A 43 -4.44 10.01 3.13
N LYS A 44 -3.94 10.77 4.10
CA LYS A 44 -3.91 12.23 4.07
C LYS A 44 -2.47 12.69 3.91
N ILE A 45 -2.24 13.64 3.01
CA ILE A 45 -0.93 14.25 2.76
C ILE A 45 -1.02 15.75 2.98
N SER A 46 -0.11 16.30 3.79
CA SER A 46 -0.01 17.73 4.07
C SER A 46 1.44 18.13 4.28
N ASP A 47 1.89 19.21 3.65
CA ASP A 47 3.26 19.73 3.77
C ASP A 47 3.65 20.07 5.22
N SER A 48 2.67 20.45 6.05
CA SER A 48 2.91 20.80 7.45
C SER A 48 2.86 19.62 8.42
N GLU A 49 2.12 18.56 8.09
CA GLU A 49 1.87 17.43 9.01
C GLU A 49 2.50 16.11 8.53
N GLY A 50 2.95 16.05 7.28
CA GLY A 50 3.48 14.85 6.64
C GLY A 50 2.38 13.97 6.04
N ILE A 51 2.63 12.65 6.07
CA ILE A 51 1.71 11.63 5.53
C ILE A 51 1.04 10.89 6.68
N PHE A 52 -0.29 10.86 6.68
CA PHE A 52 -1.10 10.10 7.62
C PHE A 52 -1.75 8.91 6.94
N VAL A 53 -1.59 7.74 7.52
CA VAL A 53 -2.29 6.52 7.11
C VAL A 53 -3.28 6.13 8.21
N ASN A 54 -4.54 5.98 7.84
CA ASN A 54 -5.60 5.52 8.72
C ASN A 54 -6.07 4.13 8.26
N ASN A 55 -6.15 3.18 9.19
CA ASN A 55 -6.57 1.80 8.91
C ASN A 55 -5.82 1.16 7.72
N GLY A 56 -4.60 0.70 7.99
CA GLY A 56 -3.76 0.02 6.99
C GLY A 56 -3.29 -1.36 7.42
N LEU A 57 -2.72 -2.09 6.47
CA LEU A 57 -1.99 -3.33 6.68
C LEU A 57 -0.55 -3.12 6.23
N ARG A 58 0.38 -3.10 7.19
CA ARG A 58 1.82 -3.04 6.91
C ARG A 58 2.38 -4.44 6.80
N VAL A 59 3.00 -4.74 5.68
CA VAL A 59 3.70 -6.00 5.44
C VAL A 59 5.16 -5.69 5.14
N GLY A 60 6.05 -6.61 5.50
CA GLY A 60 7.47 -6.44 5.28
C GLY A 60 8.23 -7.60 5.86
N PHE A 61 9.51 -7.37 6.10
CA PHE A 61 10.38 -8.38 6.67
C PHE A 61 11.23 -7.82 7.79
N GLU A 62 11.32 -8.56 8.89
CA GLU A 62 12.18 -8.23 10.02
C GLU A 62 13.33 -9.23 10.16
N LEU A 63 14.47 -8.75 10.67
CA LEU A 63 15.64 -9.60 10.91
C LEU A 63 15.58 -10.13 12.34
N ILE A 64 15.30 -11.42 12.50
CA ILE A 64 15.27 -12.10 13.80
C ILE A 64 16.30 -13.22 13.77
N TYR A 65 17.32 -13.14 14.64
CA TYR A 65 18.43 -14.10 14.70
C TYR A 65 19.09 -14.35 13.32
N ASP A 66 19.44 -13.27 12.61
CA ASP A 66 20.02 -13.29 11.26
C ASP A 66 19.14 -13.93 10.17
N LYS A 67 17.84 -14.10 10.43
CA LYS A 67 16.87 -14.60 9.46
C LYS A 67 15.84 -13.52 9.12
N LYS A 68 15.57 -13.35 7.83
CA LYS A 68 14.52 -12.47 7.30
C LYS A 68 13.16 -13.17 7.46
N ILE A 69 12.32 -12.68 8.38
CA ILE A 69 11.01 -13.24 8.69
C ILE A 69 9.94 -12.26 8.19
N ALA A 70 8.95 -12.77 7.44
CA ALA A 70 7.84 -11.95 6.97
C ALA A 70 6.89 -11.61 8.12
N PHE A 71 6.40 -10.37 8.15
CA PHE A 71 5.36 -9.95 9.08
C PHE A 71 4.19 -9.30 8.36
N SER A 72 3.06 -9.24 9.06
CA SER A 72 1.89 -8.45 8.70
C SER A 72 1.31 -7.84 9.97
N ARG A 73 1.16 -6.52 10.01
CA ARG A 73 0.71 -5.76 11.18
C ARG A 73 -0.36 -4.75 10.78
N LYS A 74 -1.47 -4.74 11.52
CA LYS A 74 -2.50 -3.72 11.35
C LYS A 74 -1.97 -2.38 11.86
N ILE A 75 -2.22 -1.33 11.08
CA ILE A 75 -2.06 0.07 11.47
C ILE A 75 -3.45 0.60 11.76
N GLU A 76 -3.71 1.05 13.00
CA GLU A 76 -4.93 1.78 13.30
C GLU A 76 -4.83 3.22 12.80
N ALA A 77 -3.75 3.90 13.19
CA ALA A 77 -3.42 5.25 12.75
C ALA A 77 -1.91 5.45 12.86
N GLN A 78 -1.27 6.00 11.83
CA GLN A 78 0.15 6.29 11.85
C GLN A 78 0.48 7.57 11.08
N TRP A 79 1.21 8.46 11.74
CA TRP A 79 1.78 9.66 11.15
C TRP A 79 3.23 9.43 10.74
N TYR A 80 3.57 9.88 9.54
CA TYR A 80 4.92 9.94 9.00
C TYR A 80 5.28 11.42 8.84
N GLU A 81 5.75 12.02 9.93
CA GLU A 81 6.12 13.44 10.01
C GLU A 81 7.30 13.79 9.08
N ASN A 82 8.19 12.83 8.85
CA ASN A 82 9.32 12.98 7.94
C ASN A 82 9.08 12.14 6.68
N TYR A 83 8.88 12.84 5.56
CA TYR A 83 8.77 12.31 4.20
C TYR A 83 9.90 11.34 3.82
N GLU A 84 11.06 11.38 4.49
CA GLU A 84 12.15 10.43 4.31
C GLU A 84 11.78 8.98 4.61
N SER A 85 10.71 8.74 5.38
CA SER A 85 10.25 7.39 5.74
C SER A 85 9.44 6.72 4.63
N ILE A 86 9.00 7.47 3.61
CA ILE A 86 8.18 6.98 2.51
C ILE A 86 8.94 7.17 1.19
N GLU A 87 8.95 6.13 0.37
CA GLU A 87 9.56 6.18 -0.97
C GLU A 87 8.56 6.72 -1.99
N TYR A 88 7.36 6.14 -2.03
CA TYR A 88 6.25 6.59 -2.87
C TYR A 88 4.90 6.13 -2.29
N SER A 89 3.82 6.76 -2.74
CA SER A 89 2.45 6.35 -2.49
C SER A 89 1.60 6.53 -3.75
N ILE A 90 0.81 5.52 -4.08
CA ILE A 90 0.03 5.44 -5.32
C ILE A 90 -1.41 5.09 -4.98
N LEU A 91 -2.34 5.88 -5.49
CA LEU A 91 -3.76 5.56 -5.52
C LEU A 91 -4.05 4.74 -6.79
N ILE A 92 -4.54 3.52 -6.59
CA ILE A 92 -4.92 2.61 -7.66
C ILE A 92 -6.28 3.04 -8.22
N SER A 93 -6.39 3.09 -9.55
CA SER A 93 -7.67 3.44 -10.19
C SER A 93 -8.73 2.36 -9.94
N GLU A 94 -9.99 2.79 -9.79
CA GLU A 94 -11.12 1.88 -9.58
C GLU A 94 -11.27 0.87 -10.73
N ASP A 95 -11.01 1.31 -11.97
CA ASP A 95 -11.05 0.44 -13.14
C ASP A 95 -10.03 -0.71 -13.05
N LEU A 96 -8.82 -0.44 -12.55
CA LEU A 96 -7.81 -1.49 -12.36
C LEU A 96 -8.21 -2.46 -11.24
N MET A 97 -8.80 -1.94 -10.17
CA MET A 97 -9.34 -2.77 -9.09
C MET A 97 -10.48 -3.67 -9.59
N GLN A 98 -11.37 -3.14 -10.43
CA GLN A 98 -12.44 -3.92 -11.03
C GLN A 98 -11.88 -5.03 -11.94
N ILE A 99 -10.88 -4.73 -12.77
CA ILE A 99 -10.20 -5.74 -13.60
C ILE A 99 -9.55 -6.83 -12.74
N TYR A 100 -8.92 -6.44 -11.63
CA TYR A 100 -8.36 -7.39 -10.68
C TYR A 100 -9.45 -8.28 -10.05
N ASP A 101 -10.55 -7.69 -9.61
CA ASP A 101 -11.65 -8.42 -8.96
C ASP A 101 -12.36 -9.40 -9.91
N GLU A 102 -12.56 -9.01 -11.17
CA GLU A 102 -13.06 -9.89 -12.22
C GLU A 102 -12.03 -10.98 -12.58
N GLY A 103 -10.76 -10.60 -12.58
CA GLY A 103 -9.63 -11.44 -12.96
C GLY A 103 -9.23 -12.50 -11.95
N GLN A 104 -9.31 -12.22 -10.64
CA GLN A 104 -8.82 -13.11 -9.59
C GLN A 104 -9.56 -14.45 -9.52
N PHE A 105 -10.79 -14.52 -10.06
CA PHE A 105 -11.59 -15.73 -10.14
C PHE A 105 -11.58 -16.38 -11.54
N SER A 106 -10.79 -15.83 -12.47
CA SER A 106 -10.68 -16.30 -13.84
C SER A 106 -9.34 -17.00 -14.08
N ASP A 107 -9.31 -17.92 -15.03
CA ASP A 107 -8.07 -18.59 -15.47
C ASP A 107 -7.06 -17.62 -16.15
N ALA A 108 -7.45 -16.35 -16.37
CA ALA A 108 -6.63 -15.34 -17.04
C ALA A 108 -5.48 -14.80 -16.17
N PHE A 109 -5.53 -15.03 -14.85
CA PHE A 109 -4.43 -14.69 -13.93
C PHE A 109 -3.84 -15.97 -13.29
N PRO A 110 -3.02 -16.74 -14.04
CA PRO A 110 -2.52 -18.05 -13.59
C PRO A 110 -1.59 -17.99 -12.35
N TYR A 111 -1.22 -16.79 -11.89
CA TYR A 111 -0.35 -16.57 -10.73
C TYR A 111 -1.01 -15.77 -9.60
N THR A 112 -2.27 -15.36 -9.73
CA THR A 112 -3.01 -14.88 -8.56
C THR A 112 -3.23 -16.10 -7.69
N LEU A 113 -2.40 -16.22 -6.64
CA LEU A 113 -2.54 -17.23 -5.61
C LEU A 113 -4.02 -17.24 -5.21
N ASN A 114 -4.73 -18.32 -5.56
CA ASN A 114 -6.04 -18.68 -5.02
C ASN A 114 -5.90 -18.98 -3.51
N LYS A 115 -5.45 -18.00 -2.74
CA LYS A 115 -5.21 -18.04 -1.29
C LYS A 115 -6.51 -17.75 -0.53
N LEU A 116 -7.65 -18.15 -1.08
CA LEU A 116 -8.94 -18.03 -0.40
C LEU A 116 -9.19 -19.12 0.65
N ASN A 117 -8.30 -20.10 0.85
CA ASN A 117 -8.60 -21.28 1.67
C ASN A 117 -7.57 -21.69 2.76
N THR A 118 -6.63 -20.85 3.20
CA THR A 118 -5.69 -21.27 4.28
C THR A 118 -5.57 -20.34 5.48
N ALA A 119 -6.47 -19.39 5.68
CA ALA A 119 -6.50 -18.57 6.90
C ALA A 119 -7.64 -18.92 7.88
N ALA A 120 -8.43 -19.97 7.60
CA ALA A 120 -9.43 -20.50 8.52
C ALA A 120 -9.08 -21.96 8.88
N LEU A 121 -8.04 -22.15 9.68
CA LEU A 121 -7.81 -23.37 10.48
C LEU A 121 -6.70 -23.09 11.49
N SER A 122 -7.07 -22.43 12.58
CA SER A 122 -6.44 -22.59 13.89
C SER A 122 -7.49 -22.36 14.96
#